data_AF-A0AAD9XV36-F1
#
_entry.id   AF-A0AAD9XV36-F1
#
_cell.length_a   1.000
_cell.length_b   1.000
_cell.length_c   1.000
_cell.angle_alpha   90.00
_cell.angle_beta   90.00
_cell.angle_gamma   90.00
#
_symmetry.space_group_name_H-M   'P 1'
#
loop_
_entity.id
_entity.type
_entity.pdbx_description
1 polymer ?
#
loop_
_entity_poly.entity_id
_entity_poly.type
_entity_poly.pdbx_seq_one_letter_code
_entity_poly.pdbx_strand_id
1 'polypeptide(L)'
;MEKLEKSPLKLDTLNKYGTDLTKMDQEGKVDPMTGREKELERAMQILCKRRKNNSCLLGDPGVGKTVIAEGLASKIVNCTAPFKLQGKKVTILLVLKLSFCYHGQFEERLMGVIDEAKQSDRGIILFIDELHTLIDDAANIVKPALARGELMCIGATTRDEYRKYIEKDNALKRRFQQVEVSEPSVDETIQIIEGLKSKYESYHNVRYTKKALTAAVQLSNQYIRSGQPEAVEAISRAIRRARVGIRDPNRPIASFLFTGPTGVGKTELANSLAIGYFGSKEAMIRLDMSEYMEKHTVSKFFGSPPGYIGYEDGGQLTEAVRRRPHTVILLDEIEKAHRDVLNVMLQVLDDGILTDNKGQKVDFKNTIIIMTSNIGSDVIVKGGVLSSKQVNVEVTEELKRNFRPEFLNRIDEVVVFRNLRNSQMKEIVEIMLKPVSERLEANNINVKVTERFKEKLAPAM
;
A
#
# COMPACT_ATOMS: atom_id res chain seq x y z
N MET A 1 26.95 55.40 -25.27
CA MET A 1 26.92 54.48 -24.11
C MET A 1 25.51 53.92 -24.04
N GLU A 2 25.28 52.78 -24.68
CA GLU A 2 23.99 52.09 -24.63
C GLU A 2 24.26 50.70 -24.05
N LYS A 3 23.66 50.42 -22.88
CA LYS A 3 23.81 49.17 -22.16
C LYS A 3 23.11 48.07 -22.96
N LEU A 4 23.87 47.08 -23.42
CA LEU A 4 23.31 45.80 -23.87
C LEU A 4 22.64 45.10 -22.67
N GLU A 5 21.33 45.19 -22.57
CA GLU A 5 20.53 44.25 -21.80
C GLU A 5 20.59 42.89 -22.49
N LYS A 6 21.26 41.92 -21.85
CA LYS A 6 21.21 40.50 -22.25
C LYS A 6 19.77 40.01 -22.10
N SER A 7 19.19 39.54 -23.20
CA SER A 7 17.88 38.89 -23.22
C SER A 7 17.86 37.66 -22.29
N PRO A 8 16.75 37.40 -21.56
CA PRO A 8 16.65 36.23 -20.71
C PRO A 8 16.63 34.95 -21.56
N LEU A 9 17.58 34.05 -21.32
CA LEU A 9 17.64 32.71 -21.91
C LEU A 9 16.26 32.04 -21.81
N LYS A 10 15.62 31.77 -22.96
CA LYS A 10 14.35 31.04 -23.03
C LYS A 10 14.57 29.62 -22.53
N LEU A 11 14.16 29.35 -21.29
CA LEU A 11 14.17 28.02 -20.66
C LEU A 11 13.05 27.11 -21.21
N ASP A 12 12.95 26.96 -22.53
CA ASP A 12 11.75 26.37 -23.15
C ASP A 12 11.76 24.83 -23.11
N THR A 13 12.95 24.21 -23.14
CA THR A 13 13.07 22.73 -23.21
C THR A 13 12.96 22.10 -21.82
N LEU A 14 13.67 22.62 -20.82
CA LEU A 14 13.58 22.13 -19.44
C LEU A 14 12.19 22.31 -18.81
N ASN A 15 11.47 23.39 -19.14
CA ASN A 15 10.09 23.58 -18.67
C ASN A 15 9.10 22.64 -19.37
N LYS A 16 9.40 22.20 -20.60
CA LYS A 16 8.54 21.28 -21.37
C LYS A 16 8.70 19.83 -20.92
N TYR A 17 9.94 19.41 -20.64
CA TYR A 17 10.28 18.02 -20.30
C TYR A 17 10.62 17.79 -18.82
N GLY A 18 10.69 18.85 -18.03
CA GLY A 18 10.99 18.79 -16.61
C GLY A 18 10.03 19.62 -15.75
N THR A 19 10.13 19.42 -14.44
CA THR A 19 9.34 20.15 -13.44
C THR A 19 10.29 20.83 -12.46
N ASP A 20 10.24 22.16 -12.37
CA ASP A 20 11.10 22.96 -11.47
C ASP A 20 10.58 22.89 -10.03
N LEU A 21 11.27 22.11 -9.18
CA LEU A 21 10.92 21.95 -7.77
C LEU A 21 11.17 23.23 -6.96
N THR A 22 12.20 23.99 -7.31
CA THR A 22 12.51 25.28 -6.69
C THR A 22 11.36 26.26 -6.88
N LYS A 23 10.75 26.28 -8.07
CA LYS A 23 9.55 27.09 -8.33
C LYS A 23 8.33 26.57 -7.58
N MET A 24 8.12 25.25 -7.55
CA MET A 24 6.99 24.66 -6.82
C MET A 24 7.06 24.92 -5.31
N ASP A 25 8.25 24.89 -4.73
CA ASP A 25 8.47 25.18 -3.31
C ASP A 25 8.19 26.66 -2.99
N GLN A 26 8.62 27.59 -3.87
CA GLN A 26 8.25 29.01 -3.77
C GLN A 26 6.73 29.24 -3.84
N GLU A 27 6.02 28.41 -4.59
CA GLU A 27 4.54 28.42 -4.67
C GLU A 27 3.86 27.70 -3.48
N GLY A 28 4.63 27.14 -2.54
CA GLY A 28 4.13 26.41 -1.38
C GLY A 28 3.50 25.04 -1.71
N LYS A 29 3.77 24.51 -2.90
CA LYS A 29 3.19 23.24 -3.39
C LYS A 29 3.97 22.01 -2.99
N VAL A 30 5.23 22.16 -2.58
CA VAL A 30 6.08 21.05 -2.14
C VAL A 30 5.72 20.61 -0.72
N ASP A 31 5.77 19.31 -0.46
CA ASP A 31 5.50 18.75 0.86
C ASP A 31 6.69 18.94 1.81
N PRO A 32 6.44 19.19 3.12
CA PRO A 32 7.52 19.32 4.07
C PRO A 32 8.25 17.98 4.21
N MET A 33 9.55 18.01 3.92
CA MET A 33 10.41 16.85 4.12
C MET A 33 10.56 16.55 5.61
N THR A 34 10.23 15.33 6.01
CA THR A 34 10.37 14.85 7.41
C THR A 34 11.16 13.54 7.44
N GLY A 35 12.07 13.37 8.41
CA GLY A 35 12.72 12.08 8.70
C GLY A 35 13.84 11.62 7.75
N ARG A 36 14.26 12.44 6.76
CA ARG A 36 15.27 12.07 5.72
C ARG A 36 16.51 12.96 5.69
N GLU A 37 16.76 13.68 6.78
CA GLU A 37 17.75 14.75 6.85
C GLU A 37 19.18 14.26 6.59
N LYS A 38 19.51 13.05 7.09
CA LYS A 38 20.84 12.44 6.93
C LYS A 38 21.13 12.12 5.46
N GLU A 39 20.16 11.56 4.75
CA GLU A 39 20.29 11.22 3.34
C GLU A 39 20.40 12.47 2.47
N LEU A 40 19.61 13.52 2.78
CA LEU A 40 19.73 14.82 2.12
C LEU A 40 21.08 15.48 2.38
N GLU A 41 21.56 15.49 3.63
CA GLU A 41 22.90 16.02 3.96
C GLU A 41 23.99 15.29 3.20
N ARG A 42 23.93 13.95 3.15
CA ARG A 42 24.87 13.16 2.38
C ARG A 42 24.80 13.46 0.89
N ALA A 43 23.60 13.63 0.32
CA ALA A 43 23.44 14.05 -1.06
C ALA A 43 24.03 15.44 -1.32
N MET A 44 23.77 16.43 -0.45
CA MET A 44 24.36 17.78 -0.55
C MET A 44 25.89 17.76 -0.44
N GLN A 45 26.44 16.95 0.47
CA GLN A 45 27.88 16.78 0.62
C GLN A 45 28.50 16.22 -0.67
N ILE A 46 27.85 15.27 -1.33
CA ILE A 46 28.29 14.71 -2.62
C ILE A 46 28.27 15.80 -3.69
N LEU A 47 27.16 16.53 -3.84
CA LEU A 47 27.01 17.59 -4.85
C LEU A 47 28.05 18.71 -4.70
N CYS A 48 28.53 18.97 -3.48
CA CYS A 48 29.56 19.99 -3.19
C CYS A 48 31.00 19.59 -3.58
N LYS A 49 31.26 18.32 -3.91
CA LYS A 49 32.60 17.82 -4.24
C LYS A 49 33.08 18.34 -5.59
N ARG A 50 34.41 18.42 -5.77
CA ARG A 50 35.04 18.79 -7.06
C ARG A 50 35.02 17.66 -8.09
N ARG A 51 35.01 16.40 -7.62
CA ARG A 51 34.96 15.18 -8.45
C ARG A 51 33.98 14.21 -7.79
N LYS A 52 33.31 13.37 -8.59
CA LYS A 52 32.24 12.46 -8.13
C LYS A 52 31.10 13.23 -7.43
N ASN A 53 30.64 14.28 -8.09
CA ASN A 53 29.65 15.21 -7.58
C ASN A 53 28.21 14.85 -7.98
N ASN A 54 27.98 13.64 -8.48
CA ASN A 54 26.64 13.14 -8.77
C ASN A 54 26.22 12.14 -7.70
N SER A 55 25.02 12.32 -7.15
CA SER A 55 24.46 11.44 -6.14
C SER A 55 23.57 10.38 -6.80
N CYS A 56 23.63 9.15 -6.30
CA CYS A 56 22.70 8.10 -6.69
C CYS A 56 21.99 7.56 -5.44
N LEU A 57 20.70 7.83 -5.34
CA LEU A 57 19.81 7.36 -4.28
C LEU A 57 19.40 5.92 -4.58
N LEU A 58 19.82 4.99 -3.71
CA LEU A 58 19.55 3.56 -3.81
C LEU A 58 18.51 3.15 -2.77
N GLY A 59 17.43 2.54 -3.21
CA GLY A 59 16.38 2.04 -2.32
C GLY A 59 15.28 1.33 -3.10
N ASP A 60 14.29 0.79 -2.41
CA ASP A 60 13.14 0.18 -3.08
C ASP A 60 12.19 1.26 -3.64
N PRO A 61 11.30 0.91 -4.58
CA PRO A 61 10.26 1.83 -5.03
C PRO A 61 9.37 2.28 -3.86
N GLY A 62 8.98 3.56 -3.84
CA GLY A 62 8.07 4.08 -2.81
C GLY A 62 8.70 4.50 -1.48
N VAL A 63 10.01 4.29 -1.25
CA VAL A 63 10.68 4.70 0.01
C VAL A 63 10.84 6.23 0.19
N GLY A 64 10.41 7.03 -0.79
CA GLY A 64 10.47 8.50 -0.73
C GLY A 64 11.76 9.11 -1.30
N LYS A 65 12.35 8.54 -2.35
CA LYS A 65 13.56 9.10 -2.99
C LYS A 65 13.33 10.50 -3.56
N THR A 66 12.15 10.76 -4.13
CA THR A 66 11.75 12.07 -4.68
C THR A 66 11.67 13.14 -3.59
N VAL A 67 11.28 12.76 -2.37
CA VAL A 67 11.20 13.67 -1.21
C VAL A 67 12.59 14.25 -0.86
N ILE A 68 13.67 13.52 -1.12
CA ILE A 68 15.04 14.04 -0.92
C ILE A 68 15.35 15.17 -1.92
N ALA A 69 14.87 15.07 -3.17
CA ALA A 69 15.05 16.12 -4.16
C ALA A 69 14.20 17.36 -3.85
N GLU A 70 12.98 17.15 -3.36
CA GLU A 70 12.10 18.22 -2.85
C GLU A 70 12.73 18.92 -1.64
N GLY A 71 13.26 18.16 -0.69
CA GLY A 71 13.99 18.70 0.46
C GLY A 71 15.22 19.51 0.08
N LEU A 72 15.93 19.11 -0.98
CA LEU A 72 17.04 19.90 -1.52
C LEU A 72 16.54 21.23 -2.11
N ALA A 73 15.46 21.20 -2.88
CA ALA A 73 14.86 22.42 -3.44
C ALA A 73 14.45 23.39 -2.32
N SER A 74 13.79 22.87 -1.27
CA SER A 74 13.38 23.67 -0.12
C SER A 74 14.56 24.27 0.65
N LYS A 75 15.67 23.53 0.83
CA LYS A 75 16.89 24.10 1.44
C LYS A 75 17.54 25.19 0.59
N ILE A 76 17.43 25.09 -0.74
CA ILE A 76 17.96 26.12 -1.64
C ILE A 76 17.08 27.38 -1.59
N VAL A 77 15.76 27.24 -1.64
CA VAL A 77 14.81 28.37 -1.54
C VAL A 77 14.96 29.11 -0.21
N ASN A 78 15.06 28.36 0.89
CA ASN A 78 15.26 28.92 2.23
C ASN A 78 16.70 29.40 2.51
N CYS A 79 17.60 29.35 1.53
CA CYS A 79 19.00 29.76 1.66
C CYS A 79 19.78 29.04 2.77
N THR A 80 19.33 27.85 3.20
CA THR A 80 20.01 27.00 4.18
C THR A 80 20.98 26.01 3.54
N ALA A 81 20.95 25.86 2.22
CA ALA A 81 21.91 25.05 1.48
C ALA A 81 23.34 25.64 1.53
N PRO A 82 24.40 24.81 1.40
CA PRO A 82 25.78 25.27 1.31
C PRO A 82 25.98 26.29 0.17
N PHE A 83 26.89 27.25 0.34
CA PHE A 83 27.13 28.36 -0.61
C PHE A 83 27.26 27.92 -2.08
N LYS A 84 27.88 26.76 -2.35
CA LYS A 84 28.01 26.23 -3.72
C LYS A 84 26.71 25.80 -4.38
N LEU A 85 25.68 25.51 -3.59
CA LEU A 85 24.37 25.05 -4.05
C LEU A 85 23.32 26.16 -3.99
N GLN A 86 23.61 27.28 -3.33
CA GLN A 86 22.72 28.43 -3.28
C GLN A 86 22.50 29.02 -4.67
N GLY A 87 21.26 29.42 -4.96
CA GLY A 87 20.85 30.00 -6.24
C GLY A 87 20.74 29.00 -7.40
N LYS A 88 21.11 27.73 -7.21
CA LYS A 88 20.91 26.66 -8.20
C LYS A 88 19.43 26.32 -8.33
N LYS A 89 19.02 25.81 -9.49
CA LYS A 89 17.67 25.27 -9.70
C LYS A 89 17.66 23.75 -9.59
N VAL A 90 16.61 23.19 -9.00
CA VAL A 90 16.38 21.74 -8.95
C VAL A 90 15.22 21.39 -9.87
N THR A 91 15.48 20.57 -10.89
CA THR A 91 14.47 20.19 -11.89
C THR A 91 14.35 18.68 -11.98
N ILE A 92 13.13 18.14 -11.84
CA ILE A 92 12.83 16.74 -12.12
C ILE A 92 12.76 16.54 -13.63
N LEU A 93 13.51 15.58 -14.16
CA LEU A 93 13.43 15.17 -15.56
C LEU A 93 12.37 14.07 -15.71
N LEU A 94 11.35 14.32 -16.54
CA LEU A 94 10.33 13.33 -16.83
C LEU A 94 10.76 12.48 -18.03
N VAL A 95 11.53 11.41 -17.77
CA VAL A 95 12.11 10.53 -18.81
C VAL A 95 11.03 10.01 -19.76
N LEU A 96 9.87 9.60 -19.24
CA LEU A 96 8.74 9.13 -20.06
C LEU A 96 8.28 10.17 -21.10
N LYS A 97 8.25 11.46 -20.77
CA LYS A 97 7.85 12.52 -21.72
C LYS A 97 8.90 12.73 -22.82
N LEU A 98 10.17 12.46 -22.52
CA LEU A 98 11.24 12.51 -23.52
C LEU A 98 11.09 11.38 -24.53
N SER A 99 10.71 10.18 -24.06
CA SER A 99 10.62 8.94 -24.86
C SER A 99 9.38 8.83 -25.77
N PHE A 100 8.38 9.72 -25.63
CA PHE A 100 7.23 9.73 -26.53
C PHE A 100 7.61 10.28 -27.93
N CYS A 101 7.62 9.35 -28.90
CA CYS A 101 7.66 9.47 -30.37
C CYS A 101 9.04 9.32 -31.08
N TYR A 102 9.07 8.36 -32.02
CA TYR A 102 10.05 8.01 -33.07
C TYR A 102 11.53 7.83 -32.66
N HIS A 103 12.16 6.75 -33.14
CA HIS A 103 13.60 6.49 -33.01
C HIS A 103 14.41 7.73 -33.48
N GLY A 104 15.22 8.30 -32.59
CA GLY A 104 16.12 9.44 -32.84
C GLY A 104 15.75 10.77 -32.15
N GLN A 105 14.47 11.05 -31.90
CA GLN A 105 14.06 12.33 -31.27
C GLN A 105 14.39 12.42 -29.78
N PHE A 106 14.51 11.27 -29.10
CA PHE A 106 14.86 11.21 -27.68
C PHE A 106 16.25 11.80 -27.41
N GLU A 107 17.23 11.40 -28.22
CA GLU A 107 18.62 11.85 -28.10
C GLU A 107 18.75 13.35 -28.34
N GLU A 108 18.09 13.87 -29.38
CA GLU A 108 18.07 15.30 -29.71
C GLU A 108 17.47 16.14 -28.57
N ARG A 109 16.35 15.67 -28.00
CA ARG A 109 15.70 16.35 -26.86
C ARG A 109 16.58 16.31 -25.60
N LEU A 110 17.21 15.17 -25.31
CA LEU A 110 18.11 15.05 -24.17
C LEU A 110 19.35 15.94 -24.33
N MET A 111 19.88 16.04 -25.55
CA MET A 111 20.98 16.94 -25.85
C MET A 111 20.59 18.40 -25.63
N GLY A 112 19.38 18.80 -26.05
CA GLY A 112 18.82 20.11 -25.75
C GLY A 112 18.71 20.40 -24.24
N VAL A 113 18.28 19.42 -23.44
CA VAL A 113 18.24 19.55 -21.97
C VAL A 113 19.64 19.72 -21.36
N ILE A 114 20.63 18.97 -21.86
CA ILE A 114 22.03 19.06 -21.37
C ILE A 114 22.66 20.40 -21.76
N ASP A 115 22.44 20.86 -22.99
CA ASP A 115 22.95 22.15 -23.46
C ASP A 115 22.32 23.31 -22.70
N GLU A 116 21.03 23.24 -22.39
CA GLU A 116 20.34 24.23 -21.55
C GLU A 116 20.87 24.21 -20.10
N ALA A 117 21.11 23.02 -19.54
CA ALA A 117 21.74 22.89 -18.23
C ALA A 117 23.16 23.47 -18.18
N LYS A 118 23.91 23.35 -19.28
CA LYS A 118 25.27 23.90 -19.44
C LYS A 118 25.29 25.42 -19.59
N GLN A 119 24.33 25.99 -20.32
CA GLN A 119 24.24 27.43 -20.58
C GLN A 119 23.67 28.23 -19.38
N SER A 120 23.14 27.55 -18.36
CA SER A 120 22.57 28.21 -17.20
C SER A 120 23.65 28.84 -16.30
N ASP A 121 23.66 30.18 -16.24
CA ASP A 121 24.59 30.97 -15.40
C ASP A 121 24.51 30.63 -13.89
N ARG A 122 23.35 30.15 -13.41
CA ARG A 122 23.13 29.80 -11.99
C ARG A 122 23.32 28.31 -11.69
N GLY A 123 23.53 27.47 -12.70
CA GLY A 123 23.69 26.02 -12.57
C GLY A 123 22.39 25.28 -12.22
N ILE A 124 22.16 24.15 -12.89
CA ILE A 124 20.96 23.32 -12.71
C ILE A 124 21.35 21.97 -12.12
N ILE A 125 20.56 21.48 -11.17
CA ILE A 125 20.64 20.14 -10.60
C ILE A 125 19.47 19.35 -11.15
N LEU A 126 19.76 18.31 -11.93
CA LEU A 126 18.74 17.44 -12.49
C LEU A 126 18.44 16.28 -11.55
N PHE A 127 17.19 16.12 -11.16
CA PHE A 127 16.71 14.90 -10.53
C PHE A 127 16.18 13.96 -11.61
N ILE A 128 16.75 12.75 -11.69
CA ILE A 128 16.35 11.73 -12.66
C ILE A 128 15.77 10.56 -11.85
N ASP A 129 14.46 10.42 -11.90
CA ASP A 129 13.80 9.22 -11.39
C ASP A 129 14.09 8.05 -12.33
N GLU A 130 14.20 6.84 -11.76
CA GLU A 130 14.55 5.62 -12.50
C GLU A 130 15.77 5.79 -13.43
N LEU A 131 16.90 6.25 -12.86
CA LEU A 131 18.13 6.57 -13.60
C LEU A 131 18.58 5.48 -14.59
N HIS A 132 18.27 4.20 -14.31
CA HIS A 132 18.61 3.09 -15.18
C HIS A 132 17.95 3.17 -16.57
N THR A 133 16.74 3.73 -16.69
CA THR A 133 16.04 3.90 -17.97
C THR A 133 16.80 4.84 -18.90
N LEU A 134 17.26 5.97 -18.37
CA LEU A 134 18.06 6.95 -19.11
C LEU A 134 19.42 6.38 -19.54
N ILE A 135 20.02 5.53 -18.73
CA ILE A 135 21.33 4.92 -19.02
C ILE A 135 21.22 3.88 -20.12
N ASP A 136 20.15 3.09 -20.14
CA ASP A 136 19.95 2.05 -21.16
C ASP A 136 19.85 2.68 -22.56
N ASP A 137 19.07 3.76 -22.67
CA ASP A 137 18.78 4.40 -23.96
C ASP A 137 19.81 5.46 -24.40
N ALA A 138 20.42 6.22 -23.47
CA ALA A 138 21.26 7.39 -23.82
C ALA A 138 22.63 7.42 -23.12
N ALA A 139 23.20 6.26 -22.80
CA ALA A 139 24.53 6.14 -22.19
C ALA A 139 25.62 6.94 -22.93
N ASN A 140 25.55 6.98 -24.27
CA ASN A 140 26.56 7.64 -25.12
C ASN A 140 26.55 9.17 -24.99
N ILE A 141 25.39 9.77 -24.68
CA ILE A 141 25.21 11.22 -24.54
C ILE A 141 25.49 11.66 -23.11
N VAL A 142 25.05 10.86 -22.14
CA VAL A 142 25.14 11.20 -20.72
C VAL A 142 26.56 11.04 -20.19
N LYS A 143 27.33 10.02 -20.61
CA LYS A 143 28.70 9.77 -20.12
C LYS A 143 29.64 10.96 -20.35
N PRO A 144 29.72 11.57 -21.55
CA PRO A 144 30.57 12.74 -21.77
C PRO A 144 30.16 13.95 -20.93
N ALA A 145 28.85 14.23 -20.80
CA ALA A 145 28.33 15.35 -20.02
C ALA A 145 28.66 15.21 -18.52
N LEU A 146 28.50 14.00 -17.97
CA LEU A 146 28.92 13.67 -16.59
C LEU A 146 30.44 13.71 -16.41
N ALA A 147 31.21 13.34 -17.44
CA ALA A 147 32.66 13.31 -17.39
C ALA A 147 33.30 14.70 -17.39
N ARG A 148 32.74 15.63 -18.17
CA ARG A 148 33.16 17.03 -18.21
C ARG A 148 32.67 17.83 -16.99
N GLY A 149 31.76 17.27 -16.20
CA GLY A 149 31.14 17.96 -15.07
C GLY A 149 30.14 19.04 -15.49
N GLU A 150 29.70 19.00 -16.75
CA GLU A 150 28.69 19.90 -17.32
C GLU A 150 27.30 19.57 -16.77
N LEU A 151 27.08 18.30 -16.41
CA LEU A 151 25.84 17.81 -15.83
C LEU A 151 26.02 17.48 -14.35
N MET A 152 25.22 18.10 -13.50
CA MET A 152 25.08 17.76 -12.09
C MET A 152 23.71 17.12 -11.87
N CYS A 153 23.69 15.89 -11.38
CA CYS A 153 22.43 15.18 -11.17
C CYS A 153 22.36 14.37 -9.87
N ILE A 154 21.12 14.13 -9.47
CA ILE A 154 20.71 13.17 -8.45
C ILE A 154 19.88 12.11 -9.18
N GLY A 155 20.39 10.90 -9.27
CA GLY A 155 19.64 9.78 -9.84
C GLY A 155 19.00 8.93 -8.76
N ALA A 156 17.77 8.47 -8.97
CA ALA A 156 17.11 7.49 -8.11
C ALA A 156 16.99 6.16 -8.85
N THR A 157 17.34 5.03 -8.20
CA THR A 157 17.22 3.69 -8.81
C THR A 157 17.18 2.60 -7.73
N THR A 158 16.82 1.36 -8.08
CA THR A 158 16.90 0.23 -7.15
C THR A 158 18.32 -0.32 -7.06
N ARG A 159 18.59 -1.10 -5.99
CA ARG A 159 19.93 -1.70 -5.79
C ARG A 159 20.27 -2.69 -6.90
N ASP A 160 19.30 -3.44 -7.39
CA ASP A 160 19.49 -4.46 -8.42
C ASP A 160 19.75 -3.82 -9.79
N GLU A 161 19.00 -2.78 -10.15
CA GLU A 161 19.23 -2.00 -11.37
C GLU A 161 20.57 -1.29 -11.33
N TYR A 162 20.96 -0.72 -10.17
CA TYR A 162 22.27 -0.11 -10.02
C TYR A 162 23.40 -1.11 -10.31
N ARG A 163 23.31 -2.33 -9.77
CA ARG A 163 24.28 -3.39 -10.03
C ARG A 163 24.33 -3.80 -11.50
N LYS A 164 23.17 -3.87 -12.16
CA LYS A 164 23.05 -4.30 -13.55
C LYS A 164 23.59 -3.26 -14.54
N TYR A 165 23.22 -1.98 -14.37
CA TYR A 165 23.44 -0.94 -15.38
C TYR A 165 24.58 0.04 -15.02
N ILE A 166 24.75 0.40 -13.74
CA ILE A 166 25.71 1.43 -13.33
C ILE A 166 27.02 0.82 -12.83
N GLU A 167 26.96 -0.24 -12.04
CA GLU A 167 28.14 -0.82 -11.40
C GLU A 167 29.06 -1.55 -12.40
N LYS A 168 28.47 -2.15 -13.44
CA LYS A 168 29.24 -2.79 -14.54
C LYS A 168 29.99 -1.77 -15.39
N ASP A 169 29.51 -0.53 -15.46
CA ASP A 169 30.12 0.52 -16.27
C ASP A 169 31.14 1.34 -15.47
N ASN A 170 32.42 1.17 -15.81
CA ASN A 170 33.53 1.89 -15.16
C ASN A 170 33.45 3.41 -15.29
N ALA A 171 32.85 3.94 -16.36
CA ALA A 171 32.70 5.38 -16.55
C ALA A 171 31.66 5.94 -15.57
N LEU A 172 30.49 5.30 -15.47
CA LEU A 172 29.39 5.75 -14.59
C LEU A 172 29.71 5.52 -13.11
N LYS A 173 30.30 4.37 -12.76
CA LYS A 173 30.76 4.06 -11.38
C LYS A 173 31.76 5.09 -10.84
N ARG A 174 32.52 5.75 -11.73
CA ARG A 174 33.46 6.82 -11.35
C ARG A 174 32.82 8.20 -11.24
N ARG A 175 31.53 8.37 -11.53
CA ARG A 175 30.82 9.65 -11.51
C ARG A 175 29.75 9.73 -10.43
N PHE A 176 29.10 8.61 -10.13
CA PHE A 176 28.09 8.52 -9.08
C PHE A 176 28.67 8.10 -7.74
N GLN A 177 28.19 8.71 -6.67
CA GLN A 177 28.38 8.24 -5.31
C GLN A 177 27.04 7.80 -4.71
N GLN A 178 27.05 6.65 -4.04
CA GLN A 178 25.85 6.01 -3.53
C GLN A 178 25.39 6.62 -2.19
N VAL A 179 24.07 6.80 -2.08
CA VAL A 179 23.35 7.12 -0.86
C VAL A 179 22.26 6.08 -0.69
N GLU A 180 22.32 5.31 0.40
CA GLU A 180 21.30 4.32 0.70
C GLU A 180 20.09 4.98 1.34
N VAL A 181 18.91 4.64 0.86
CA VAL A 181 17.61 5.10 1.33
C VAL A 181 16.80 3.85 1.68
N SER A 182 16.74 3.54 2.96
CA SER A 182 15.98 2.40 3.48
C SER A 182 14.50 2.75 3.69
N GLU A 183 13.64 1.75 3.79
CA GLU A 183 12.27 1.95 4.30
C GLU A 183 12.30 2.68 5.66
N PRO A 184 11.42 3.67 5.90
CA PRO A 184 11.38 4.35 7.19
C PRO A 184 10.91 3.40 8.30
N SER A 185 11.44 3.59 9.50
CA SER A 185 10.94 2.92 10.69
C SER A 185 9.50 3.34 11.04
N VAL A 186 8.84 2.61 11.94
CA VAL A 186 7.49 2.96 12.43
C VAL A 186 7.49 4.38 13.03
N ASP A 187 8.52 4.72 13.80
CA ASP A 187 8.62 6.04 14.45
C ASP A 187 8.86 7.17 13.43
N GLU A 188 9.76 6.93 12.45
CA GLU A 188 9.99 7.88 11.35
C GLU A 188 8.73 8.06 10.49
N THR A 189 7.98 6.97 10.24
CA THR A 189 6.72 7.02 9.48
C THR A 189 5.66 7.83 10.22
N ILE A 190 5.57 7.68 11.55
CA ILE A 190 4.67 8.52 12.38
C ILE A 190 5.05 10.00 12.23
N GLN A 191 6.35 10.33 12.29
CA GLN A 191 6.80 11.71 12.09
C GLN A 191 6.47 12.24 10.70
N ILE A 192 6.67 11.44 9.65
CA ILE A 192 6.34 11.80 8.27
C ILE A 192 4.84 12.11 8.14
N ILE A 193 3.98 11.25 8.67
CA ILE A 193 2.53 11.46 8.61
C ILE A 193 2.12 12.68 9.47
N GLU A 194 2.76 12.91 10.62
CA GLU A 194 2.54 14.11 11.42
C GLU A 194 2.94 15.38 10.65
N GLY A 195 4.02 15.36 9.86
CA GLY A 195 4.42 16.47 8.98
C GLY A 195 3.41 16.75 7.85
N LEU A 196 2.79 15.70 7.30
CA LEU A 196 1.78 15.81 6.25
C LEU A 196 0.36 16.09 6.78
N LYS A 197 0.15 15.92 8.09
CA LYS A 197 -1.17 15.99 8.74
C LYS A 197 -1.94 17.25 8.36
N SER A 198 -1.32 18.42 8.44
CA SER A 198 -1.99 19.71 8.19
C SER A 198 -2.56 19.82 6.77
N LYS A 199 -1.85 19.29 5.77
CA LYS A 199 -2.30 19.27 4.37
C LYS A 199 -3.49 18.33 4.20
N TYR A 200 -3.43 17.12 4.76
CA TYR A 200 -4.54 16.16 4.68
C TYR A 200 -5.77 16.60 5.47
N GLU A 201 -5.61 17.22 6.64
CA GLU A 201 -6.71 17.79 7.42
C GLU A 201 -7.44 18.88 6.63
N SER A 202 -6.69 19.74 5.95
CA SER A 202 -7.25 20.81 5.09
C SER A 202 -7.97 20.23 3.87
N TYR A 203 -7.38 19.22 3.22
CA TYR A 203 -7.94 18.59 2.02
C TYR A 203 -9.22 17.79 2.31
N HIS A 204 -9.21 17.02 3.40
CA HIS A 204 -10.34 16.18 3.78
C HIS A 204 -11.35 16.87 4.71
N ASN A 205 -11.03 18.06 5.19
CA ASN A 205 -11.82 18.80 6.17
C ASN A 205 -12.15 17.96 7.43
N VAL A 206 -11.13 17.29 7.97
CA VAL A 206 -11.22 16.46 9.18
C VAL A 206 -10.04 16.74 10.11
N ARG A 207 -10.14 16.28 11.37
CA ARG A 207 -9.01 16.30 12.30
C ARG A 207 -8.54 14.89 12.62
N TYR A 208 -7.22 14.67 12.55
CA TYR A 208 -6.59 13.40 12.89
C TYR A 208 -5.95 13.49 14.27
N THR A 209 -6.35 12.61 15.19
CA THR A 209 -5.71 12.51 16.51
C THR A 209 -4.37 11.79 16.40
N LYS A 210 -3.40 12.14 17.25
CA LYS A 210 -2.09 11.46 17.28
C LYS A 210 -2.24 9.95 17.48
N LYS A 211 -3.14 9.53 18.38
CA LYS A 211 -3.48 8.12 18.60
C LYS A 211 -3.94 7.41 17.33
N ALA A 212 -4.78 8.06 16.52
CA ALA A 212 -5.26 7.49 15.26
C ALA A 212 -4.13 7.34 14.23
N LEU A 213 -3.21 8.31 14.13
CA LEU A 213 -2.05 8.24 13.24
C LEU A 213 -1.10 7.11 13.67
N THR A 214 -0.75 7.05 14.95
CA THR A 214 0.10 5.99 15.50
C THR A 214 -0.51 4.61 15.28
N ALA A 215 -1.81 4.45 15.58
CA ALA A 215 -2.51 3.19 15.36
C ALA A 215 -2.53 2.81 13.87
N ALA A 216 -2.75 3.78 12.97
CA ALA A 216 -2.75 3.51 11.53
C ALA A 216 -1.39 2.99 11.04
N VAL A 217 -0.28 3.60 11.47
CA VAL A 217 1.07 3.14 11.08
C VAL A 217 1.36 1.76 11.67
N GLN A 218 1.08 1.56 12.96
CA GLN A 218 1.35 0.29 13.64
C GLN A 218 0.56 -0.87 13.02
N LEU A 219 -0.75 -0.67 12.82
CA LEU A 219 -1.61 -1.67 12.19
C LEU A 219 -1.21 -1.90 10.73
N SER A 220 -0.80 -0.86 9.99
CA SER A 220 -0.34 -1.01 8.61
C SER A 220 0.93 -1.84 8.52
N ASN A 221 1.92 -1.55 9.37
CA ASN A 221 3.17 -2.29 9.43
C ASN A 221 2.95 -3.77 9.83
N GLN A 222 1.97 -4.02 10.70
CA GLN A 222 1.69 -5.36 11.20
C GLN A 222 0.80 -6.20 10.27
N TYR A 223 -0.18 -5.60 9.60
CA TYR A 223 -1.28 -6.32 8.92
C TYR A 223 -1.49 -5.98 7.44
N ILE A 224 -0.99 -4.84 6.94
CA ILE A 224 -1.23 -4.41 5.54
C ILE A 224 -0.12 -4.89 4.59
N ARG A 225 1.00 -5.40 5.11
CA ARG A 225 2.12 -5.93 4.30
C ARG A 225 1.77 -7.20 3.50
N SER A 226 0.63 -7.84 3.75
CA SER A 226 0.30 -9.16 3.18
C SER A 226 -0.68 -9.09 2.01
N GLY A 227 -0.14 -9.15 0.79
CA GLY A 227 -0.70 -9.88 -0.36
C GLY A 227 -1.98 -9.37 -1.06
N GLN A 228 -2.92 -8.74 -0.34
CA GLN A 228 -4.30 -8.49 -0.81
C GLN A 228 -4.72 -7.02 -0.65
N PRO A 229 -4.02 -6.05 -1.28
CA PRO A 229 -4.32 -4.63 -1.10
C PRO A 229 -5.75 -4.27 -1.56
N GLU A 230 -6.27 -4.93 -2.59
CA GLU A 230 -7.63 -4.71 -3.07
C GLU A 230 -8.68 -5.11 -2.02
N ALA A 231 -8.43 -6.19 -1.27
CA ALA A 231 -9.31 -6.65 -0.20
C ALA A 231 -9.33 -5.66 0.97
N VAL A 232 -8.15 -5.19 1.39
CA VAL A 232 -8.01 -4.17 2.44
C VAL A 232 -8.71 -2.87 2.04
N GLU A 233 -8.57 -2.44 0.77
CA GLU A 233 -9.20 -1.23 0.27
C GLU A 233 -10.74 -1.35 0.26
N ALA A 234 -11.27 -2.47 -0.22
CA ALA A 234 -12.70 -2.75 -0.27
C ALA A 234 -13.33 -2.71 1.13
N ILE A 235 -12.72 -3.38 2.11
CA ILE A 235 -13.18 -3.37 3.51
C ILE A 235 -13.11 -1.95 4.09
N SER A 236 -11.98 -1.26 3.89
CA SER A 236 -11.78 0.11 4.38
C SER A 236 -12.80 1.08 3.80
N ARG A 237 -13.21 0.89 2.54
CA ARG A 237 -14.24 1.69 1.88
C ARG A 237 -15.61 1.44 2.49
N ALA A 238 -16.01 0.17 2.65
CA ALA A 238 -17.29 -0.20 3.23
C ALA A 238 -17.45 0.30 4.69
N ILE A 239 -16.41 0.13 5.51
CA ILE A 239 -16.41 0.61 6.90
C ILE A 239 -16.48 2.14 6.97
N ARG A 240 -15.78 2.85 6.08
CA ARG A 240 -15.88 4.31 6.00
C ARG A 240 -17.31 4.76 5.67
N ARG A 241 -17.96 4.12 4.70
CA ARG A 241 -19.38 4.39 4.35
C ARG A 241 -20.31 4.17 5.54
N ALA A 242 -20.09 3.12 6.33
CA ALA A 242 -20.86 2.86 7.54
C ALA A 242 -20.68 3.95 8.60
N ARG A 243 -19.45 4.46 8.79
CA ARG A 243 -19.16 5.50 9.79
C ARG A 243 -19.69 6.89 9.44
N VAL A 244 -19.79 7.24 8.17
CA VAL A 244 -20.31 8.55 7.74
C VAL A 244 -21.84 8.64 7.79
N GLY A 245 -22.54 7.62 8.31
CA GLY A 245 -23.99 7.64 8.49
C GLY A 245 -24.79 7.56 7.20
N ILE A 246 -24.14 7.24 6.06
CA ILE A 246 -24.82 7.03 4.77
C ILE A 246 -25.60 5.70 4.76
N ARG A 247 -25.23 4.77 5.65
CA ARG A 247 -25.83 3.45 5.78
C ARG A 247 -27.07 3.48 6.67
N ASP A 248 -28.04 2.61 6.37
CA ASP A 248 -29.15 2.29 7.27
C ASP A 248 -28.66 1.88 8.67
N PRO A 249 -29.05 2.60 9.74
CA PRO A 249 -28.65 2.32 11.11
C PRO A 249 -29.23 1.00 11.66
N ASN A 250 -30.21 0.40 10.98
CA ASN A 250 -30.77 -0.88 11.39
C ASN A 250 -29.93 -2.07 10.94
N ARG A 251 -28.98 -1.90 10.03
CA ARG A 251 -28.14 -3.01 9.54
C ARG A 251 -26.84 -3.12 10.35
N PRO A 252 -26.15 -4.27 10.33
CA PRO A 252 -24.80 -4.44 10.93
C PRO A 252 -23.80 -3.37 10.48
N ILE A 253 -22.65 -3.19 11.12
CA ILE A 253 -21.66 -2.16 10.70
C ILE A 253 -21.23 -2.36 9.25
N ALA A 254 -20.94 -3.61 8.87
CA ALA A 254 -20.59 -4.00 7.51
C ALA A 254 -20.82 -5.50 7.31
N SER A 255 -21.19 -5.91 6.11
CA SER A 255 -21.27 -7.30 5.69
C SER A 255 -20.38 -7.58 4.47
N PHE A 256 -19.58 -8.64 4.54
CA PHE A 256 -18.62 -9.00 3.51
C PHE A 256 -18.75 -10.46 3.11
N LEU A 257 -18.57 -10.73 1.82
CA LEU A 257 -18.38 -12.09 1.30
C LEU A 257 -16.98 -12.22 0.71
N PHE A 258 -16.11 -12.95 1.39
CA PHE A 258 -14.74 -13.23 1.00
C PHE A 258 -14.69 -14.50 0.16
N THR A 259 -14.34 -14.37 -1.12
CA THR A 259 -14.35 -15.46 -2.08
C THR A 259 -12.95 -15.68 -2.64
N GLY A 260 -12.53 -16.94 -2.80
CA GLY A 260 -11.21 -17.29 -3.33
C GLY A 260 -10.70 -18.64 -2.84
N PRO A 261 -9.52 -19.08 -3.26
CA PRO A 261 -8.97 -20.38 -2.84
C PRO A 261 -8.60 -20.41 -1.36
N THR A 262 -8.41 -21.60 -0.81
CA THR A 262 -7.93 -21.79 0.57
C THR A 262 -6.50 -21.30 0.72
N GLY A 263 -6.15 -20.75 1.90
CA GLY A 263 -4.77 -20.36 2.21
C GLY A 263 -4.33 -18.98 1.71
N VAL A 264 -5.17 -18.25 0.98
CA VAL A 264 -4.86 -16.90 0.45
C VAL A 264 -5.00 -15.75 1.46
N GLY A 265 -5.42 -16.05 2.70
CA GLY A 265 -5.51 -15.07 3.79
C GLY A 265 -6.91 -14.55 4.14
N LYS A 266 -8.00 -15.19 3.69
CA LYS A 266 -9.39 -14.80 4.01
C LYS A 266 -9.65 -14.66 5.52
N THR A 267 -9.35 -15.71 6.28
CA THR A 267 -9.49 -15.73 7.75
C THR A 267 -8.51 -14.80 8.45
N GLU A 268 -7.31 -14.62 7.89
CA GLU A 268 -6.30 -13.75 8.50
C GLU A 268 -6.65 -12.26 8.36
N LEU A 269 -7.28 -11.88 7.25
CA LEU A 269 -7.83 -10.53 7.09
C LEU A 269 -8.99 -10.28 8.06
N ALA A 270 -9.83 -11.28 8.33
CA ALA A 270 -10.87 -11.19 9.35
C ALA A 270 -10.29 -11.02 10.76
N ASN A 271 -9.25 -11.79 11.12
CA ASN A 271 -8.51 -11.62 12.38
C ASN A 271 -7.93 -10.21 12.51
N SER A 272 -7.27 -9.74 11.45
CA SER A 272 -6.65 -8.42 11.38
C SER A 272 -7.70 -7.32 11.53
N LEU A 273 -8.89 -7.50 10.96
CA LEU A 273 -9.99 -6.57 11.11
C LEU A 273 -10.53 -6.55 12.55
N ALA A 274 -10.66 -7.69 13.22
CA ALA A 274 -11.09 -7.75 14.62
C ALA A 274 -10.13 -6.98 15.54
N ILE A 275 -8.82 -7.17 15.34
CA ILE A 275 -7.79 -6.45 16.08
C ILE A 275 -7.79 -4.96 15.72
N GLY A 276 -7.81 -4.63 14.43
CA GLY A 276 -7.73 -3.24 13.96
C GLY A 276 -8.98 -2.41 14.27
N TYR A 277 -10.16 -3.02 14.27
CA TYR A 277 -11.43 -2.32 14.48
C TYR A 277 -11.93 -2.39 15.94
N PHE A 278 -11.86 -3.56 16.58
CA PHE A 278 -12.35 -3.78 17.95
C PHE A 278 -11.24 -3.91 19.00
N GLY A 279 -9.97 -3.86 18.59
CA GLY A 279 -8.82 -3.84 19.50
C GLY A 279 -8.41 -5.19 20.08
N SER A 280 -9.09 -6.29 19.72
CA SER A 280 -8.76 -7.63 20.23
C SER A 280 -9.15 -8.73 19.25
N LYS A 281 -8.31 -9.76 19.15
CA LYS A 281 -8.61 -10.98 18.39
C LYS A 281 -9.78 -11.77 18.98
N GLU A 282 -9.97 -11.69 20.30
CA GLU A 282 -11.08 -12.33 21.01
C GLU A 282 -12.44 -11.67 20.70
N ALA A 283 -12.42 -10.52 20.03
CA ALA A 283 -13.61 -9.89 19.49
C ALA A 283 -14.10 -10.54 18.19
N MET A 284 -13.59 -11.71 17.82
CA MET A 284 -14.07 -12.48 16.68
C MET A 284 -14.78 -13.75 17.14
N ILE A 285 -16.04 -13.88 16.75
CA ILE A 285 -16.81 -15.11 16.85
C ILE A 285 -16.64 -15.84 15.53
N ARG A 286 -16.10 -17.06 15.57
CA ARG A 286 -15.90 -17.90 14.38
C ARG A 286 -16.81 -19.11 14.42
N LEU A 287 -17.54 -19.34 13.33
CA LEU A 287 -18.44 -20.47 13.16
C LEU A 287 -18.12 -21.16 11.83
N ASP A 288 -17.90 -22.47 11.86
CA ASP A 288 -17.72 -23.29 10.67
C ASP A 288 -19.09 -23.73 10.14
N MET A 289 -19.44 -23.33 8.92
CA MET A 289 -20.74 -23.65 8.34
C MET A 289 -20.89 -25.11 7.93
N SER A 290 -19.80 -25.87 7.88
CA SER A 290 -19.85 -27.33 7.73
C SER A 290 -20.53 -28.02 8.93
N GLU A 291 -20.52 -27.41 10.12
CA GLU A 291 -21.28 -27.93 11.28
C GLU A 291 -22.79 -27.72 11.14
N TYR A 292 -23.22 -26.85 10.22
CA TYR A 292 -24.60 -26.42 10.03
C TYR A 292 -25.20 -26.87 8.69
N MET A 293 -24.67 -27.95 8.10
CA MET A 293 -25.16 -28.52 6.84
C MET A 293 -26.55 -29.14 6.96
N GLU A 294 -26.90 -29.65 8.14
CA GLU A 294 -28.09 -30.46 8.37
C GLU A 294 -29.16 -29.69 9.14
N LYS A 295 -30.44 -29.92 8.79
CA LYS A 295 -31.56 -29.17 9.37
C LYS A 295 -31.61 -29.19 10.90
N HIS A 296 -31.22 -30.30 11.53
CA HIS A 296 -31.26 -30.41 12.99
C HIS A 296 -30.14 -29.64 13.69
N THR A 297 -28.99 -29.43 13.04
CA THR A 297 -27.89 -28.64 13.61
C THR A 297 -28.13 -27.14 13.50
N VAL A 298 -28.98 -26.68 12.56
CA VAL A 298 -29.42 -25.27 12.45
C VAL A 298 -30.05 -24.78 13.77
N SER A 299 -30.75 -25.66 14.50
CA SER A 299 -31.30 -25.29 15.81
C SER A 299 -30.22 -24.89 16.83
N LYS A 300 -29.00 -25.42 16.74
CA LYS A 300 -27.89 -24.99 17.62
C LYS A 300 -27.42 -23.57 17.30
N PHE A 301 -27.64 -23.08 16.08
CA PHE A 301 -27.19 -21.77 15.62
C PHE A 301 -27.93 -20.63 16.32
N PHE A 302 -29.27 -20.74 16.41
CA PHE A 302 -30.17 -19.71 16.96
C PHE A 302 -31.00 -20.16 18.17
N GLY A 303 -30.85 -21.41 18.61
CA GLY A 303 -31.46 -22.02 19.79
C GLY A 303 -32.46 -23.12 19.43
N SER A 304 -32.67 -24.11 20.30
CA SER A 304 -33.72 -25.12 20.08
C SER A 304 -35.12 -24.54 20.34
N PRO A 305 -36.18 -25.03 19.66
CA PRO A 305 -37.56 -24.63 19.97
C PRO A 305 -38.00 -25.09 21.38
N PRO A 306 -39.05 -24.47 21.97
CA PRO A 306 -39.63 -24.94 23.23
C PRO A 306 -40.01 -26.43 23.15
N GLY A 307 -39.56 -27.23 24.13
CA GLY A 307 -39.86 -28.67 24.22
C GLY A 307 -38.79 -29.61 23.66
N TYR A 308 -37.65 -29.11 23.19
CA TYR A 308 -36.50 -29.91 22.73
C TYR A 308 -35.30 -29.86 23.71
N ILE A 309 -34.50 -30.92 23.75
CA ILE A 309 -33.25 -30.98 24.55
C ILE A 309 -32.30 -29.86 24.06
N GLY A 310 -31.81 -29.02 24.98
CA GLY A 310 -30.98 -27.85 24.67
C GLY A 310 -31.74 -26.53 24.55
N TYR A 311 -33.06 -26.51 24.84
CA TYR A 311 -33.85 -25.27 24.91
C TYR A 311 -33.26 -24.24 25.88
N GLU A 312 -32.66 -24.68 26.99
CA GLU A 312 -32.04 -23.83 28.01
C GLU A 312 -30.74 -23.15 27.54
N ASP A 313 -30.03 -23.70 26.55
CA ASP A 313 -28.66 -23.27 26.21
C ASP A 313 -28.59 -22.07 25.25
N GLY A 314 -29.72 -21.62 24.68
CA GLY A 314 -29.74 -20.56 23.67
C GLY A 314 -29.06 -20.98 22.37
N GLY A 315 -28.95 -20.06 21.40
CA GLY A 315 -28.22 -20.31 20.15
C GLY A 315 -26.76 -19.93 20.27
N GLN A 316 -25.86 -20.69 19.62
CA GLN A 316 -24.43 -20.42 19.66
C GLN A 316 -24.10 -19.01 19.15
N LEU A 317 -24.74 -18.57 18.05
CA LEU A 317 -24.55 -17.23 17.51
C LEU A 317 -25.22 -16.17 18.40
N THR A 318 -26.49 -16.39 18.76
CA THR A 318 -27.30 -15.42 19.50
C THR A 318 -26.71 -15.14 20.89
N GLU A 319 -26.25 -16.17 21.61
CA GLU A 319 -25.59 -16.03 22.91
C GLU A 319 -24.22 -15.37 22.80
N ALA A 320 -23.42 -15.73 21.79
CA ALA A 320 -22.10 -15.14 21.61
C ALA A 320 -22.18 -13.63 21.33
N VAL A 321 -23.12 -13.22 20.47
CA VAL A 321 -23.35 -11.79 20.15
C VAL A 321 -23.98 -11.07 21.33
N ARG A 322 -24.91 -11.69 22.07
CA ARG A 322 -25.47 -11.10 23.30
C ARG A 322 -24.40 -10.82 24.35
N ARG A 323 -23.42 -11.72 24.51
CA ARG A 323 -22.27 -11.51 25.42
C ARG A 323 -21.31 -10.43 24.92
N ARG A 324 -21.15 -10.30 23.60
CA ARG A 324 -20.23 -9.32 22.99
C ARG A 324 -20.84 -8.68 21.74
N PRO A 325 -21.66 -7.62 21.88
CA PRO A 325 -22.34 -6.98 20.75
C PRO A 325 -21.39 -6.28 19.76
N HIS A 326 -20.22 -5.87 20.23
CA HIS A 326 -19.16 -5.26 19.42
C HIS A 326 -18.14 -6.32 19.01
N THR A 327 -18.43 -6.99 17.90
CA THR A 327 -17.69 -8.19 17.48
C THR A 327 -17.65 -8.33 15.95
N VAL A 328 -16.63 -9.02 15.46
CA VAL A 328 -16.62 -9.61 14.12
C VAL A 328 -17.27 -10.98 14.20
N ILE A 329 -18.17 -11.31 13.27
CA ILE A 329 -18.73 -12.63 13.10
C ILE A 329 -18.16 -13.20 11.81
N LEU A 330 -17.40 -14.29 11.91
CA LEU A 330 -16.81 -15.00 10.78
C LEU A 330 -17.58 -16.31 10.57
N LEU A 331 -18.27 -16.40 9.43
CA LEU A 331 -18.95 -17.61 8.96
C LEU A 331 -18.08 -18.25 7.87
N ASP A 332 -17.36 -19.31 8.23
CA ASP A 332 -16.47 -19.99 7.28
C ASP A 332 -17.23 -20.99 6.40
N GLU A 333 -16.87 -21.03 5.11
CA GLU A 333 -17.45 -21.94 4.10
C GLU A 333 -18.98 -21.84 3.97
N ILE A 334 -19.49 -20.62 3.82
CA ILE A 334 -20.93 -20.30 3.82
C ILE A 334 -21.75 -21.08 2.78
N GLU A 335 -21.13 -21.55 1.69
CA GLU A 335 -21.77 -22.42 0.70
C GLU A 335 -22.17 -23.79 1.24
N LYS A 336 -21.59 -24.25 2.35
CA LYS A 336 -21.91 -25.52 3.00
C LYS A 336 -23.14 -25.40 3.91
N ALA A 337 -23.49 -24.19 4.35
CA ALA A 337 -24.57 -23.99 5.30
C ALA A 337 -25.92 -24.48 4.76
N HIS A 338 -26.75 -25.01 5.65
CA HIS A 338 -28.15 -25.30 5.34
C HIS A 338 -28.89 -24.00 4.97
N ARG A 339 -29.89 -24.11 4.08
CA ARG A 339 -30.67 -22.94 3.59
C ARG A 339 -31.33 -22.14 4.73
N ASP A 340 -31.73 -22.82 5.80
CA ASP A 340 -32.34 -22.16 6.96
C ASP A 340 -31.36 -21.24 7.69
N VAL A 341 -30.05 -21.55 7.69
CA VAL A 341 -29.02 -20.63 8.21
C VAL A 341 -28.95 -19.37 7.36
N LEU A 342 -28.96 -19.52 6.02
CA LEU A 342 -28.94 -18.38 5.10
C LEU A 342 -30.16 -17.48 5.27
N ASN A 343 -31.34 -18.06 5.53
CA ASN A 343 -32.56 -17.31 5.80
C ASN A 343 -32.48 -16.51 7.12
N VAL A 344 -31.91 -17.10 8.17
CA VAL A 344 -31.63 -16.39 9.43
C VAL A 344 -30.64 -15.25 9.19
N MET A 345 -29.59 -15.49 8.42
CA MET A 345 -28.61 -14.45 8.09
C MET A 345 -29.20 -13.33 7.24
N LEU A 346 -30.14 -13.60 6.33
CA LEU A 346 -30.88 -12.56 5.61
C LEU A 346 -31.56 -11.59 6.57
N GLN A 347 -32.27 -12.11 7.58
CA GLN A 347 -32.92 -11.28 8.59
C GLN A 347 -31.91 -10.42 9.35
N VAL A 348 -30.77 -10.99 9.74
CA VAL A 348 -29.69 -10.26 10.43
C VAL A 348 -29.11 -9.15 9.53
N LEU A 349 -28.91 -9.43 8.24
CA LEU A 349 -28.36 -8.47 7.29
C LEU A 349 -29.31 -7.31 6.95
N ASP A 350 -30.62 -7.53 7.12
CA ASP A 350 -31.68 -6.55 6.83
C ASP A 350 -32.07 -5.71 8.04
N ASP A 351 -32.43 -6.37 9.15
CA ASP A 351 -33.00 -5.68 10.31
C ASP A 351 -31.99 -5.49 11.44
N GLY A 352 -30.82 -6.14 11.34
CA GLY A 352 -29.79 -6.14 12.38
C GLY A 352 -30.28 -6.67 13.73
N ILE A 353 -31.43 -7.34 13.76
CA ILE A 353 -32.03 -7.90 14.97
C ILE A 353 -32.48 -9.31 14.65
N LEU A 354 -32.07 -10.26 15.49
CA LEU A 354 -32.56 -11.62 15.45
C LEU A 354 -33.35 -11.90 16.72
N THR A 355 -34.49 -12.57 16.59
CA THR A 355 -35.22 -13.08 17.75
C THR A 355 -34.91 -14.56 17.88
N ASP A 356 -34.39 -14.97 19.05
CA ASP A 356 -34.12 -16.37 19.32
C ASP A 356 -35.40 -17.17 19.62
N ASN A 357 -35.28 -18.49 19.77
CA ASN A 357 -36.42 -19.36 20.08
C ASN A 357 -36.97 -19.20 21.51
N LYS A 358 -36.35 -18.37 22.35
CA LYS A 358 -36.87 -17.94 23.65
C LYS A 358 -37.62 -16.59 23.56
N GLY A 359 -37.71 -16.00 22.36
CA GLY A 359 -38.33 -14.69 22.15
C GLY A 359 -37.42 -13.52 22.53
N GLN A 360 -36.14 -13.75 22.80
CA GLN A 360 -35.19 -12.68 23.12
C GLN A 360 -34.66 -12.05 21.84
N LYS A 361 -34.65 -10.71 21.81
CA LYS A 361 -34.08 -9.93 20.71
C LYS A 361 -32.58 -9.74 20.93
N VAL A 362 -31.79 -10.11 19.94
CA VAL A 362 -30.34 -9.93 19.91
C VAL A 362 -29.99 -8.90 18.84
N ASP A 363 -29.19 -7.90 19.22
CA ASP A 363 -28.79 -6.78 18.37
C ASP A 363 -27.45 -7.07 17.67
N PHE A 364 -27.46 -7.00 16.34
CA PHE A 364 -26.32 -7.18 15.45
C PHE A 364 -25.85 -5.87 14.79
N LYS A 365 -26.47 -4.73 15.08
CA LYS A 365 -26.14 -3.42 14.46
C LYS A 365 -24.69 -3.00 14.69
N ASN A 366 -24.09 -3.44 15.80
CA ASN A 366 -22.71 -3.16 16.17
C ASN A 366 -21.70 -4.24 15.75
N THR A 367 -22.10 -5.16 14.87
CA THR A 367 -21.27 -6.29 14.41
C THR A 367 -20.73 -6.05 13.00
N ILE A 368 -19.58 -6.64 12.71
CA ILE A 368 -19.10 -6.79 11.32
C ILE A 368 -19.26 -8.26 10.94
N ILE A 369 -19.98 -8.55 9.85
CA ILE A 369 -20.24 -9.91 9.39
C ILE A 369 -19.33 -10.22 8.21
N ILE A 370 -18.53 -11.27 8.32
CA ILE A 370 -17.67 -11.78 7.26
C ILE A 370 -18.10 -13.21 6.97
N MET A 371 -18.39 -13.50 5.72
CA MET A 371 -18.65 -14.84 5.22
C MET A 371 -17.49 -15.24 4.31
N THR A 372 -16.91 -16.43 4.48
CA THR A 372 -15.91 -16.94 3.55
C THR A 372 -16.51 -18.01 2.64
N SER A 373 -16.04 -18.03 1.40
CA SER A 373 -16.45 -19.03 0.42
C SER A 373 -15.29 -19.46 -0.47
N ASN A 374 -15.30 -20.71 -0.88
CA ASN A 374 -14.37 -21.24 -1.88
C ASN A 374 -14.95 -21.20 -3.30
N ILE A 375 -16.15 -20.63 -3.49
CA ILE A 375 -16.76 -20.47 -4.83
C ILE A 375 -15.89 -19.56 -5.71
N GLY A 376 -15.85 -19.86 -7.01
CA GLY A 376 -15.04 -19.10 -7.98
C GLY A 376 -13.53 -19.31 -7.85
N SER A 377 -13.06 -20.23 -6.99
CA SER A 377 -11.63 -20.56 -6.86
C SER A 377 -11.04 -21.05 -8.18
N ASP A 378 -11.77 -21.88 -8.93
CA ASP A 378 -11.29 -22.41 -10.21
C ASP A 378 -11.06 -21.30 -11.24
N VAL A 379 -11.94 -20.30 -11.26
CA VAL A 379 -11.81 -19.11 -12.11
C VAL A 379 -10.57 -18.31 -11.74
N ILE A 380 -10.34 -18.12 -10.43
CA ILE A 380 -9.21 -17.35 -9.91
C ILE A 380 -7.88 -18.07 -10.20
N VAL A 381 -7.84 -19.40 -10.09
CA VAL A 381 -6.65 -20.23 -10.37
C VAL A 381 -6.36 -20.27 -11.87
N LYS A 382 -7.37 -20.47 -12.72
CA LYS A 382 -7.21 -20.54 -14.18
C LYS A 382 -7.02 -19.16 -14.83
N GLY A 383 -7.48 -18.10 -14.17
CA GLY A 383 -7.49 -16.72 -14.64
C GLY A 383 -6.14 -16.00 -14.59
N GLY A 384 -5.00 -16.69 -14.50
CA GLY A 384 -3.67 -16.08 -14.40
C GLY A 384 -3.29 -15.11 -15.54
N VAL A 385 -4.06 -15.08 -16.63
CA VAL A 385 -3.92 -14.17 -17.79
C VAL A 385 -5.07 -13.15 -17.88
N LEU A 386 -6.16 -13.34 -17.13
CA LEU A 386 -7.35 -12.48 -17.19
C LEU A 386 -7.12 -11.17 -16.43
N SER A 387 -7.75 -10.11 -16.91
CA SER A 387 -7.73 -8.83 -16.21
C SER A 387 -8.52 -8.91 -14.90
N SER A 388 -8.16 -8.07 -13.92
CA SER A 388 -8.87 -7.94 -12.64
C SER A 388 -10.39 -7.82 -12.77
N LYS A 389 -10.87 -7.15 -13.83
CA LYS A 389 -12.30 -6.95 -14.07
C LYS A 389 -12.99 -8.22 -14.55
N GLN A 390 -12.34 -8.99 -15.43
CA GLN A 390 -12.92 -10.23 -15.97
C GLN A 390 -13.07 -11.29 -14.89
N VAL A 391 -12.04 -11.48 -14.05
CA VAL A 391 -12.10 -12.41 -12.91
C VAL A 391 -13.26 -12.07 -11.99
N ASN A 392 -13.46 -10.78 -11.67
CA ASN A 392 -14.57 -10.36 -10.80
C ASN A 392 -15.95 -10.65 -11.43
N VAL A 393 -16.10 -10.48 -12.75
CA VAL A 393 -17.35 -10.79 -13.45
C VAL A 393 -17.65 -12.28 -13.40
N GLU A 394 -16.68 -13.13 -13.74
CA GLU A 394 -16.85 -14.59 -13.74
C GLU A 394 -17.13 -15.13 -12.32
N VAL A 395 -16.40 -14.64 -11.31
CA VAL A 395 -16.66 -14.99 -9.90
C VAL A 395 -18.07 -14.55 -9.47
N THR A 396 -18.54 -13.39 -9.93
CA THR A 396 -19.90 -12.93 -9.63
C THR A 396 -20.96 -13.83 -10.26
N GLU A 397 -20.72 -14.36 -11.46
CA GLU A 397 -21.63 -15.32 -12.10
C GLU A 397 -21.68 -16.66 -11.34
N GLU A 398 -20.53 -17.18 -10.93
CA GLU A 398 -20.41 -18.37 -10.07
C GLU A 398 -21.17 -18.20 -8.75
N LEU A 399 -21.05 -17.04 -8.10
CA LEU A 399 -21.78 -16.73 -6.87
C LEU A 399 -23.29 -16.69 -7.09
N LYS A 400 -23.76 -16.10 -8.20
CA LYS A 400 -25.20 -16.05 -8.54
C LYS A 400 -25.81 -17.42 -8.85
N ARG A 401 -24.99 -18.41 -9.23
CA ARG A 401 -25.44 -19.80 -9.42
C ARG A 401 -25.65 -20.53 -8.09
N ASN A 402 -24.87 -20.20 -7.06
CA ASN A 402 -24.89 -20.88 -5.76
C ASN A 402 -25.76 -20.17 -4.72
N PHE A 403 -25.80 -18.83 -4.74
CA PHE A 403 -26.59 -18.02 -3.83
C PHE A 403 -27.75 -17.32 -4.54
N ARG A 404 -28.86 -17.15 -3.81
CA ARG A 404 -30.00 -16.37 -4.30
C ARG A 404 -29.60 -14.90 -4.44
N PRO A 405 -30.09 -14.19 -5.46
CA PRO A 405 -29.83 -12.75 -5.62
C PRO A 405 -30.20 -11.92 -4.39
N GLU A 406 -31.27 -12.31 -3.69
CA GLU A 406 -31.71 -11.69 -2.44
C GLU A 406 -30.60 -11.64 -1.40
N PHE A 407 -29.86 -12.74 -1.21
CA PHE A 407 -28.74 -12.82 -0.27
C PHE A 407 -27.56 -11.96 -0.69
N LEU A 408 -27.17 -12.04 -1.97
CA LEU A 408 -26.06 -11.28 -2.50
C LEU A 408 -26.31 -9.77 -2.44
N ASN A 409 -27.55 -9.32 -2.65
CA ASN A 409 -27.93 -7.91 -2.59
C ASN A 409 -27.90 -7.33 -1.16
N ARG A 410 -27.85 -8.16 -0.12
CA ARG A 410 -27.71 -7.71 1.29
C ARG A 410 -26.26 -7.70 1.79
N ILE A 411 -25.33 -8.17 0.98
CA ILE A 411 -23.90 -8.09 1.26
C ILE A 411 -23.40 -6.73 0.79
N ASP A 412 -22.71 -5.98 1.65
CA ASP A 412 -22.26 -4.63 1.32
C ASP A 412 -21.11 -4.65 0.32
N GLU A 413 -20.19 -5.62 0.42
CA GLU A 413 -19.12 -5.79 -0.56
C GLU A 413 -18.71 -7.27 -0.71
N VAL A 414 -18.57 -7.73 -1.95
CA VAL A 414 -17.96 -9.03 -2.28
C VAL A 414 -16.48 -8.80 -2.54
N VAL A 415 -15.63 -9.50 -1.80
CA VAL A 415 -14.17 -9.33 -1.84
C VAL A 415 -13.54 -10.58 -2.43
N VAL A 416 -12.92 -10.43 -3.60
CA VAL A 416 -12.24 -11.51 -4.33
C VAL A 416 -10.78 -11.58 -3.93
N PHE A 417 -10.37 -12.69 -3.33
CA PHE A 417 -8.99 -12.97 -2.94
C PHE A 417 -8.27 -13.73 -4.05
N ARG A 418 -7.05 -13.32 -4.34
CA ARG A 418 -6.24 -13.91 -5.41
C ARG A 418 -5.15 -14.80 -4.86
N ASN A 419 -4.58 -15.63 -5.73
CA ASN A 419 -3.36 -16.35 -5.42
C ASN A 419 -2.23 -15.38 -5.10
N LEU A 420 -1.45 -15.75 -4.08
CA LEU A 420 -0.31 -14.98 -3.64
C LEU A 420 0.86 -15.21 -4.61
N ARG A 421 1.49 -14.12 -5.05
CA ARG A 421 2.72 -14.20 -5.86
C ARG A 421 3.88 -14.68 -4.99
N ASN A 422 4.90 -15.28 -5.61
CA ASN A 422 6.11 -15.73 -4.90
C ASN A 422 6.76 -14.61 -4.05
N SER A 423 6.75 -13.36 -4.52
CA SER A 423 7.25 -12.22 -3.73
C SER A 423 6.42 -12.00 -2.46
N GLN A 424 5.10 -12.05 -2.57
CA GLN A 424 4.17 -11.87 -1.44
C GLN A 424 4.26 -13.05 -0.46
N MET A 425 4.46 -14.27 -0.97
CA MET A 425 4.70 -15.45 -0.12
C MET A 425 5.98 -15.32 0.70
N LYS A 426 7.07 -14.80 0.12
CA LYS A 426 8.32 -14.53 0.85
C LYS A 426 8.12 -13.53 1.99
N GLU A 427 7.38 -12.45 1.74
CA GLU A 427 7.04 -11.45 2.76
C GLU A 427 6.22 -12.08 3.90
N ILE A 428 5.24 -12.94 3.58
CA ILE A 428 4.44 -13.65 4.58
C ILE A 428 5.31 -14.60 5.41
N VAL A 429 6.22 -15.35 4.77
CA VAL A 429 7.18 -16.22 5.48
C VAL A 429 8.02 -15.42 6.47
N GLU A 430 8.50 -14.24 6.06
CA GLU A 430 9.26 -13.35 6.94
C GLU A 430 8.45 -12.85 8.14
N ILE A 431 7.19 -12.48 7.91
CA ILE A 431 6.25 -12.09 8.98
C ILE A 431 6.01 -13.26 9.94
N MET A 432 5.79 -14.48 9.43
CA MET A 432 5.55 -15.67 10.27
C MET A 432 6.78 -16.11 11.07
N LEU A 433 7.98 -15.89 10.53
CA LEU A 433 9.23 -16.21 11.20
C LEU A 433 9.55 -15.24 12.35
N LYS A 434 9.10 -13.99 12.27
CA LYS A 434 9.41 -12.98 13.29
C LYS A 434 8.95 -13.38 14.71
N PRO A 435 7.69 -13.80 14.96
CA PRO A 435 7.28 -14.28 16.29
C PRO A 435 7.97 -15.57 16.73
N VAL A 436 8.51 -16.36 15.80
CA VAL A 436 9.30 -17.57 16.13
C VAL A 436 10.69 -17.15 16.59
N SER A 437 11.33 -16.24 15.86
CA SER A 437 12.62 -15.65 16.25
C SER A 437 12.55 -14.97 17.61
N GLU A 438 11.51 -14.16 17.87
CA GLU A 438 11.31 -13.48 19.17
C GLU A 438 11.17 -14.49 20.33
N ARG A 439 10.45 -15.60 20.12
CA ARG A 439 10.33 -16.68 21.12
C ARG A 439 11.64 -17.43 21.36
N LEU A 440 12.47 -17.56 20.34
CA LEU A 440 13.79 -18.21 20.46
C LEU A 440 14.81 -17.27 21.12
N GLU A 441 14.76 -15.97 20.84
CA GLU A 441 15.57 -14.96 21.51
C GLU A 441 15.28 -14.89 23.01
N ALA A 442 14.02 -15.04 23.42
CA ALA A 442 13.63 -15.17 24.82
C ALA A 442 14.29 -16.38 25.52
N ASN A 443 14.71 -17.39 24.74
CA ASN A 443 15.47 -18.56 25.19
C ASN A 443 16.98 -18.43 24.92
N ASN A 444 17.48 -17.21 24.65
CA ASN A 444 18.87 -16.91 24.27
C ASN A 444 19.36 -17.64 22.99
N ILE A 445 18.45 -18.00 22.10
CA ILE A 445 18.76 -18.62 20.81
C ILE A 445 18.58 -17.57 19.71
N ASN A 446 19.68 -17.12 19.11
CA ASN A 446 19.64 -16.17 18.00
C ASN A 446 19.55 -16.91 16.67
N VAL A 447 18.44 -16.75 15.95
CA VAL A 447 18.20 -17.43 14.66
C VAL A 447 18.31 -16.44 13.51
N LYS A 448 19.22 -16.72 12.58
CA LYS A 448 19.30 -16.03 11.29
C LYS A 448 18.77 -16.94 10.19
N VAL A 449 17.72 -16.49 9.52
CA VAL A 449 17.11 -17.21 8.40
C VAL A 449 17.70 -16.72 7.08
N THR A 450 18.23 -17.64 6.28
CA THR A 450 18.79 -17.33 4.96
C THR A 450 17.68 -17.18 3.90
N GLU A 451 17.93 -16.37 2.86
CA GLU A 451 16.99 -16.23 1.73
C GLU A 451 16.66 -17.57 1.07
N ARG A 452 17.64 -18.46 0.94
CA ARG A 452 17.43 -19.82 0.42
C ARG A 452 16.44 -20.64 1.26
N PHE A 453 16.42 -20.42 2.58
CA PHE A 453 15.46 -21.09 3.46
C PHE A 453 14.06 -20.48 3.30
N LYS A 454 13.95 -19.15 3.20
CA LYS A 454 12.68 -18.47 2.89
C LYS A 454 12.10 -18.95 1.56
N GLU A 455 12.93 -19.11 0.53
CA GLU A 455 12.54 -19.66 -0.79
C GLU A 455 12.02 -21.10 -0.72
N LYS A 456 12.62 -21.94 0.13
CA LYS A 456 12.11 -23.31 0.35
C LYS A 456 10.76 -23.33 1.08
N LEU A 457 10.52 -22.37 1.96
CA LEU A 457 9.27 -22.25 2.72
C LEU A 457 8.13 -21.60 1.93
N ALA A 458 8.44 -20.83 0.88
CA ALA A 458 7.48 -20.28 -0.06
C ALA A 458 7.47 -21.13 -1.35
N PRO A 459 6.96 -22.38 -1.33
CA PRO A 459 6.83 -23.15 -2.55
C PRO A 459 5.93 -22.40 -3.50
N ALA A 460 6.30 -22.38 -4.78
CA ALA A 460 5.44 -21.86 -5.84
C ALA A 460 4.13 -22.66 -5.81
N MET A 461 3.02 -21.99 -5.50
CA MET A 461 1.66 -22.53 -5.64
C MET A 461 1.16 -22.34 -7.06
#